data_AF-A0AAU9TML2-F1
#
_entry.id   AF-A0AAU9TML2-F1
#
_cell.length_a   1.000
_cell.length_b   1.000
_cell.length_c   1.000
_cell.angle_alpha   90.00
_cell.angle_beta   90.00
_cell.angle_gamma   90.00
#
_symmetry.space_group_name_H-M   'P 1'
#
loop_
_entity.id
_entity.type
_entity.pdbx_description
1 polymer ?
#
loop_
_entity_poly.entity_id
_entity_poly.type
_entity_poly.pdbx_seq_one_letter_code
_entity_poly.pdbx_strand_id
1 'polypeptide(L)'
;MNSNQDRESITVKYLTKGHTHMSADGSHGNIEKSFKKIKNIYDFTDYKECLRASRKDIEVIQVVPVEKRIWEKKKKIKMELIMLADLVEVKFLKNKSIMLYKKSFKDRYHELDFLQKRYKPDQLPKLTTRGRGKRTAKKAEILKKLVPLMPSNRKTFWQDLTENESSVDLITGGQFDPC
;
A
#
# COMPACT_ATOMS: atom_id res chain seq x y z
N MET A 1 -10.29 -27.40 1.49
CA MET A 1 -11.55 -26.84 0.96
C MET A 1 -11.29 -25.38 0.59
N ASN A 2 -11.03 -25.10 -0.69
CA ASN A 2 -10.86 -23.73 -1.20
C ASN A 2 -12.25 -23.15 -1.45
N SER A 3 -12.75 -22.33 -0.54
CA SER A 3 -13.89 -21.47 -0.85
C SER A 3 -13.39 -20.36 -1.79
N ASN A 4 -13.40 -20.63 -3.10
CA ASN A 4 -13.39 -19.58 -4.11
C ASN A 4 -14.72 -18.83 -3.98
N GLN A 5 -14.80 -17.95 -2.99
CA GLN A 5 -15.92 -17.02 -2.85
C GLN A 5 -15.72 -15.96 -3.91
N ASP A 6 -16.19 -16.28 -5.11
CA ASP A 6 -16.13 -15.38 -6.26
C ASP A 6 -17.02 -14.16 -5.94
N ARG A 7 -16.39 -13.04 -5.59
CA ARG A 7 -17.12 -11.85 -5.12
C ARG A 7 -17.72 -11.13 -6.32
N GLU A 8 -19.04 -11.19 -6.44
CA GLU A 8 -19.79 -10.49 -7.51
C GLU A 8 -19.70 -8.96 -7.43
N SER A 9 -19.42 -8.43 -6.24
CA SER A 9 -19.20 -6.99 -6.06
C SER A 9 -18.28 -6.66 -4.90
N ILE A 10 -17.61 -5.51 -5.00
CA ILE A 10 -16.83 -4.91 -3.93
C ILE A 10 -17.48 -3.57 -3.59
N THR A 11 -17.86 -3.38 -2.33
CA THR A 11 -18.42 -2.11 -1.85
C THR A 11 -17.44 -1.46 -0.88
N VAL A 12 -17.06 -0.23 -1.16
CA VAL A 12 -16.21 0.61 -0.33
C VAL A 12 -17.09 1.71 0.25
N LYS A 13 -17.21 1.75 1.58
CA LYS A 13 -17.93 2.80 2.30
C LYS A 13 -16.91 3.78 2.86
N TYR A 14 -17.09 5.06 2.56
CA TYR A 14 -16.24 6.11 3.06
C TYR A 14 -16.74 6.62 4.42
N LEU A 15 -15.81 6.98 5.28
CA LEU A 15 -16.10 7.48 6.62
C LEU A 15 -16.69 8.88 6.53
N THR A 16 -17.79 9.12 7.25
CA THR A 16 -18.41 10.44 7.38
C THR A 16 -18.15 11.01 8.77
N LYS A 17 -18.11 12.35 8.87
CA LYS A 17 -17.84 13.08 10.12
C LYS A 17 -18.88 12.66 11.18
N GLY A 18 -18.41 12.08 12.29
CA GLY A 18 -19.27 11.59 13.39
C GLY A 18 -19.29 10.06 13.58
N HIS A 19 -18.72 9.28 12.65
CA HIS A 19 -18.56 7.81 12.77
C HIS A 19 -17.10 7.39 12.97
N THR A 20 -16.38 8.08 13.87
CA THR A 20 -14.93 7.89 14.11
C THR A 20 -14.59 6.87 15.19
N HIS A 21 -15.55 6.13 15.74
CA HIS A 21 -15.24 5.05 16.67
C HIS A 21 -14.74 3.84 15.88
N MET A 22 -13.47 3.87 15.48
CA MET A 22 -12.90 2.80 14.68
C MET A 22 -12.34 1.71 15.58
N SER A 23 -12.73 0.47 15.33
CA SER A 23 -12.11 -0.72 15.95
C SER A 23 -10.60 -0.79 15.69
N ALA A 24 -10.11 -0.09 14.67
CA ALA A 24 -8.70 0.03 14.34
C ALA A 24 -7.91 0.96 15.28
N ASP A 25 -8.54 1.93 15.94
CA ASP A 25 -7.83 2.91 16.78
C ASP A 25 -7.12 2.24 17.96
N GLY A 26 -7.79 1.25 18.56
CA GLY A 26 -7.18 0.42 19.60
C GLY A 26 -5.97 -0.37 19.11
N SER A 27 -6.02 -0.88 17.87
CA SER A 27 -4.89 -1.57 17.25
C SER A 27 -3.73 -0.62 16.98
N HIS A 28 -3.99 0.58 16.44
CA HIS A 28 -2.97 1.60 16.20
C HIS A 28 -2.28 2.04 17.50
N GLY A 29 -3.05 2.35 18.54
CA GLY A 29 -2.49 2.74 19.83
C GLY A 29 -1.65 1.64 20.49
N ASN A 30 -2.05 0.37 20.35
CA ASN A 30 -1.28 -0.76 20.86
C ASN A 30 0.02 -0.98 20.09
N ILE A 31 -0.03 -0.86 18.76
CA ILE A 31 1.16 -0.89 17.92
C ILE A 31 2.12 0.22 18.36
N GLU A 32 1.66 1.47 18.47
CA GLU A 32 2.50 2.58 18.90
C GLU A 32 3.18 2.33 20.27
N LYS A 33 2.43 1.79 21.24
CA LYS A 33 2.99 1.39 22.54
C LYS A 33 4.06 0.30 22.40
N SER A 34 3.89 -0.65 21.49
CA SER A 34 4.88 -1.70 21.20
C SER A 34 6.18 -1.09 20.65
N PHE A 35 6.07 -0.17 19.69
CA PHE A 35 7.21 0.57 19.13
C PHE A 35 8.01 1.31 20.22
N LYS A 36 7.30 2.02 21.12
CA LYS A 36 7.93 2.75 22.24
C LYS A 36 8.69 1.83 23.21
N LYS A 37 8.23 0.57 23.39
CA LYS A 37 8.87 -0.40 24.28
C LYS A 37 10.15 -1.00 23.68
N ILE A 38 10.11 -1.39 22.41
CA ILE A 38 11.25 -2.05 21.74
C ILE A 38 12.40 -1.06 21.46
N LYS A 39 12.09 0.24 21.34
CA LYS A 39 13.00 1.37 21.07
C LYS A 39 13.70 1.30 19.70
N ASN A 40 14.42 0.21 19.42
CA ASN A 40 15.21 0.06 18.20
C ASN A 40 14.62 -1.04 17.31
N ILE A 41 14.26 -0.68 16.08
CA ILE A 41 13.82 -1.60 15.04
C ILE A 41 14.86 -1.52 13.92
N TYR A 42 15.65 -2.58 13.74
CA TYR A 42 16.79 -2.55 12.84
C TYR A 42 16.45 -3.06 11.45
N ASP A 43 15.56 -4.03 11.34
CA ASP A 43 15.16 -4.66 10.08
C ASP A 43 13.65 -4.93 9.99
N PHE A 44 13.23 -5.55 8.89
CA PHE A 44 11.82 -5.90 8.67
C PHE A 44 11.32 -7.03 9.58
N THR A 45 12.22 -7.86 10.11
CA THR A 45 11.87 -8.94 11.05
C THR A 45 11.49 -8.35 12.40
N ASP A 46 12.29 -7.41 12.92
CA ASP A 46 11.97 -6.66 14.15
C ASP A 46 10.62 -5.95 14.03
N TYR A 47 10.34 -5.35 12.87
CA TYR A 47 9.06 -4.69 12.59
C TYR A 47 7.89 -5.68 12.67
N LYS A 48 8.01 -6.87 12.07
CA LYS A 48 6.96 -7.91 12.14
C LYS A 48 6.74 -8.42 13.56
N GLU A 49 7.82 -8.65 14.31
CA GLU A 49 7.75 -9.09 15.70
C GLU A 49 7.08 -8.04 16.59
N CYS A 50 7.42 -6.77 16.41
CA CYS A 50 6.78 -5.64 17.09
C CYS A 50 5.26 -5.61 16.85
N LEU A 51 4.83 -5.82 15.60
CA LEU A 51 3.41 -5.86 15.24
C LEU A 51 2.69 -7.05 15.88
N ARG A 52 3.28 -8.25 15.84
CA ARG A 52 2.71 -9.45 16.48
C ARG A 52 2.60 -9.30 18.00
N ALA A 53 3.59 -8.67 18.63
CA ALA A 53 3.59 -8.44 20.07
C ALA A 53 2.56 -7.39 20.52
N SER A 54 2.03 -6.58 19.61
CA SER A 54 1.12 -5.49 19.96
C SER A 54 -0.27 -5.96 20.43
N ARG A 55 -0.72 -7.15 20.01
CA ARG A 55 -2.00 -7.74 20.45
C ARG A 55 -2.01 -9.25 20.19
N LYS A 56 -2.69 -10.01 21.06
CA LYS A 56 -2.76 -11.48 21.04
C LYS A 56 -3.25 -12.08 19.71
N ASP A 57 -4.11 -11.36 18.97
CA ASP A 57 -4.80 -11.87 17.79
C ASP A 57 -4.46 -11.08 16.50
N ILE A 58 -3.21 -10.62 16.37
CA ILE A 58 -2.73 -9.98 15.14
C ILE A 58 -1.94 -10.97 14.29
N GLU A 59 -2.49 -11.29 13.11
CA GLU A 59 -1.75 -11.96 12.05
C GLU A 59 -1.08 -10.93 11.14
N VAL A 60 0.25 -11.00 11.06
CA VAL A 60 1.02 -10.16 10.15
C VAL A 60 1.23 -10.90 8.83
N ILE A 61 0.45 -10.51 7.83
CA ILE A 61 0.55 -11.03 6.46
C ILE A 61 1.64 -10.24 5.72
N GLN A 62 2.79 -10.88 5.52
CA GLN A 62 3.84 -10.32 4.67
C GLN A 62 3.50 -10.59 3.20
N VAL A 63 3.15 -9.53 2.48
CA VAL A 63 2.98 -9.62 1.03
C VAL A 63 4.36 -9.68 0.37
N VAL A 64 4.77 -10.87 -0.03
CA VAL A 64 5.94 -11.06 -0.90
C VAL A 64 5.42 -11.10 -2.33
N PRO A 65 5.65 -10.07 -3.16
CA PRO A 65 5.17 -10.07 -4.54
C PRO A 65 5.90 -11.16 -5.32
N VAL A 66 5.20 -12.26 -5.61
CA VAL A 66 5.66 -13.37 -6.46
C VAL A 66 5.89 -12.87 -7.89
N GLU A 67 4.99 -12.02 -8.37
CA GLU A 67 5.07 -11.38 -9.67
C GLU A 67 5.09 -9.86 -9.49
N LYS A 68 6.19 -9.22 -9.88
CA LYS A 68 6.24 -7.76 -9.96
C LYS A 68 5.84 -7.34 -11.36
N ARG A 69 4.93 -6.38 -11.47
CA ARG A 69 4.49 -5.84 -12.76
C ARG A 69 4.80 -4.36 -12.84
N ILE A 70 5.30 -3.92 -14.00
CA ILE A 70 5.61 -2.52 -14.24
C ILE A 70 4.36 -1.86 -14.81
N TRP A 71 3.78 -0.96 -14.03
CA TRP A 71 2.71 -0.09 -14.48
C TRP A 71 3.32 1.16 -15.10
N GLU A 72 3.06 1.37 -16.39
CA GLU A 72 3.53 2.58 -17.07
C GLU A 72 2.79 3.81 -16.53
N LYS A 73 3.53 4.89 -16.24
CA LYS A 73 2.94 6.17 -15.85
C LYS A 73 2.02 6.67 -16.95
N LYS A 74 0.74 6.86 -16.64
CA LYS A 74 -0.25 7.38 -17.59
C LYS A 74 -0.55 8.83 -17.31
N LYS A 75 -0.75 9.62 -18.37
CA LYS A 75 -1.20 11.01 -18.26
C LYS A 75 -2.58 11.06 -17.59
N LYS A 76 -2.77 12.03 -16.69
CA LYS A 76 -4.07 12.31 -16.08
C LYS A 76 -5.09 12.58 -17.19
N ILE A 77 -6.24 11.89 -17.15
CA ILE A 77 -7.34 12.14 -18.07
C ILE A 77 -8.20 13.25 -17.49
N LYS A 78 -8.69 14.16 -18.34
CA LYS A 78 -9.81 15.05 -18.00
C LYS A 78 -11.07 14.21 -17.92
N MET A 79 -11.38 13.72 -16.72
CA MET A 79 -12.67 13.13 -16.39
C MET A 79 -13.44 14.12 -15.52
N GLU A 80 -14.74 13.94 -15.43
CA GLU A 80 -15.55 14.66 -14.45
C GLU A 80 -15.00 14.32 -13.05
N LEU A 81 -14.35 15.30 -12.42
CA LEU A 81 -13.63 15.10 -11.19
C LEU A 81 -14.64 15.06 -10.05
N ILE A 82 -15.01 13.85 -9.62
CA ILE A 82 -15.72 13.66 -8.38
C ILE A 82 -14.70 13.64 -7.25
N MET A 83 -14.85 14.52 -6.26
CA MET A 83 -13.99 14.52 -5.09
C MET A 83 -14.33 13.31 -4.23
N LEU A 84 -13.30 12.57 -3.79
CA LEU A 84 -13.48 11.46 -2.84
C LEU A 84 -14.14 11.91 -1.53
N ALA A 85 -13.95 13.18 -1.15
CA ALA A 85 -14.56 13.77 0.03
C ALA A 85 -16.10 13.87 -0.07
N ASP A 86 -16.65 13.92 -1.29
CA ASP A 86 -18.09 14.02 -1.53
C ASP A 86 -18.73 12.63 -1.65
N LEU A 87 -17.96 11.55 -1.58
CA LEU A 87 -18.44 10.19 -1.73
C LEU A 87 -18.69 9.56 -0.36
N VAL A 88 -19.81 8.85 -0.26
CA VAL A 88 -20.18 8.08 0.93
C VAL A 88 -20.03 6.58 0.68
N GLU A 89 -20.29 6.15 -0.55
CA GLU A 89 -20.20 4.75 -0.93
C GLU A 89 -19.85 4.61 -2.41
N VAL A 90 -18.98 3.65 -2.70
CA VAL A 90 -18.61 3.24 -4.05
C VAL A 90 -18.77 1.73 -4.16
N LYS A 91 -19.34 1.26 -5.27
CA LYS A 91 -19.55 -0.15 -5.56
C LYS A 91 -18.99 -0.50 -6.93
N PHE A 92 -18.15 -1.51 -6.95
CA PHE A 92 -17.60 -2.13 -8.15
C PHE A 92 -18.30 -3.46 -8.39
N LEU A 93 -18.72 -3.69 -9.64
CA LEU A 93 -19.37 -4.93 -10.04
C LEU A 93 -18.38 -5.75 -10.87
N LYS A 94 -18.36 -7.06 -10.62
CA LYS A 94 -17.54 -8.00 -11.40
C LYS A 94 -17.88 -7.87 -12.88
N ASN A 95 -16.86 -7.89 -13.74
CA ASN A 95 -16.96 -7.77 -15.20
C ASN A 95 -17.63 -6.49 -15.72
N LYS A 96 -17.78 -5.45 -14.89
CA LYS A 96 -18.25 -4.14 -15.33
C LYS A 96 -17.14 -3.10 -15.22
N SER A 97 -17.01 -2.30 -16.29
CA SER A 97 -16.09 -1.17 -16.38
C SER A 97 -16.63 0.12 -15.76
N ILE A 98 -17.76 0.02 -15.05
CA ILE A 98 -18.43 1.15 -14.41
C ILE A 98 -18.25 1.07 -12.89
N MET A 99 -18.08 2.24 -12.30
CA MET A 99 -18.09 2.46 -10.86
C MET A 99 -19.44 3.05 -10.49
N LEU A 100 -20.15 2.42 -9.57
CA LEU A 100 -21.36 2.97 -8.98
C LEU A 100 -20.98 3.78 -7.74
N TYR A 101 -21.52 4.98 -7.56
CA TYR A 101 -21.20 5.82 -6.41
C TYR A 101 -22.41 6.56 -5.84
N LYS A 102 -22.33 6.94 -4.56
CA LYS A 102 -23.31 7.76 -3.86
C LYS A 102 -22.64 8.96 -3.17
N LYS A 103 -23.29 10.12 -3.22
CA LYS A 103 -22.87 11.33 -2.49
C LYS A 103 -23.56 11.48 -1.13
N SER A 104 -24.76 10.89 -0.98
CA SER A 104 -25.46 10.77 0.30
C SER A 104 -25.95 9.34 0.54
N PHE A 105 -26.13 8.95 1.80
CA PHE A 105 -26.66 7.63 2.18
C PHE A 105 -28.07 7.36 1.62
N LYS A 106 -28.85 8.41 1.38
CA LYS A 106 -30.22 8.34 0.85
C LYS A 106 -30.29 8.40 -0.68
N ASP A 107 -29.18 8.72 -1.35
CA ASP A 107 -29.16 8.89 -2.79
C ASP A 107 -29.21 7.54 -3.52
N ARG A 108 -29.68 7.60 -4.77
CA ARG A 108 -29.53 6.49 -5.73
C ARG A 108 -28.06 6.42 -6.19
N TYR A 109 -27.67 5.26 -6.71
CA TYR A 109 -26.34 5.14 -7.31
C TYR A 109 -26.25 5.93 -8.62
N HIS A 110 -25.17 6.68 -8.76
CA HIS A 110 -24.72 7.27 -10.01
C HIS A 110 -23.68 6.35 -10.65
N GLU A 111 -23.62 6.34 -11.99
CA GLU A 111 -22.63 5.56 -12.72
C GLU A 111 -21.49 6.45 -13.22
N LEU A 112 -20.26 5.95 -13.13
CA LEU A 112 -19.08 6.57 -13.70
C LEU A 112 -18.28 5.50 -14.46
N ASP A 113 -18.09 5.68 -15.76
CA ASP A 113 -17.06 4.93 -16.49
C ASP A 113 -15.70 5.44 -16.02
N PHE A 114 -14.95 4.59 -15.32
CA PHE A 114 -13.64 4.94 -14.75
C PHE A 114 -12.47 4.39 -15.59
N LEU A 115 -12.75 3.58 -16.62
CA LEU A 115 -11.71 3.01 -17.45
C LEU A 115 -11.25 4.00 -18.51
N GLN A 116 -9.95 4.00 -18.76
CA GLN A 116 -9.37 4.82 -19.82
C GLN A 116 -9.70 4.18 -21.18
N LYS A 117 -10.05 4.98 -22.20
CA LYS A 117 -10.36 4.48 -23.56
C LYS A 117 -9.30 3.56 -24.18
N ARG A 118 -8.04 3.66 -23.74
CA ARG A 118 -6.91 2.84 -24.20
C ARG A 118 -6.58 1.65 -23.28
N TYR A 119 -7.29 1.49 -22.17
CA TYR A 119 -7.06 0.41 -21.24
C TYR A 119 -7.69 -0.87 -21.81
N LYS A 120 -6.85 -1.88 -22.03
CA LYS A 120 -7.27 -3.21 -22.45
C LYS A 120 -7.21 -4.12 -21.22
N PRO A 121 -8.36 -4.59 -20.69
CA PRO A 121 -8.38 -5.40 -19.47
C PRO A 121 -7.62 -6.73 -19.65
N ASP A 122 -7.55 -7.25 -20.87
CA ASP A 122 -6.88 -8.51 -21.19
C ASP A 122 -5.35 -8.38 -21.29
N GLN A 123 -4.82 -7.15 -21.29
CA GLN A 123 -3.38 -6.91 -21.41
C GLN A 123 -2.78 -6.60 -20.04
N LEU A 124 -2.27 -7.64 -19.38
CA LEU A 124 -1.56 -7.48 -18.12
C LEU A 124 -0.25 -6.68 -18.32
N PRO A 125 0.15 -5.84 -17.36
CA PRO A 125 1.42 -5.13 -17.44
C PRO A 125 2.60 -6.10 -17.43
N LYS A 126 3.71 -5.64 -18.02
CA LYS A 126 4.92 -6.45 -18.20
C LYS A 126 5.45 -6.93 -16.85
N LEU A 127 5.74 -8.23 -16.79
CA LEU A 127 6.44 -8.83 -15.65
C LEU A 127 7.86 -8.25 -15.55
N THR A 128 8.30 -8.01 -14.33
CA THR A 128 9.68 -7.68 -14.02
C THR A 128 10.19 -8.64 -12.96
N THR A 129 11.37 -9.20 -13.22
CA THR A 129 12.09 -10.03 -12.25
C THR A 129 12.96 -9.18 -11.32
N ARG A 130 13.25 -7.93 -11.72
CA ARG A 130 14.13 -7.04 -10.98
C ARG A 130 13.34 -6.28 -9.91
N GLY A 131 13.84 -6.30 -8.68
CA GLY A 131 13.39 -5.36 -7.66
C GLY A 131 13.73 -3.93 -8.07
N ARG A 132 12.94 -2.95 -7.60
CA ARG A 132 13.24 -1.52 -7.82
C ARG A 132 14.69 -1.20 -7.44
N GLY A 133 15.12 -1.72 -6.30
CA GLY A 133 16.43 -1.43 -5.71
C GLY A 133 16.51 -0.05 -5.07
N LYS A 134 17.70 0.29 -4.60
CA LYS A 134 18.09 1.63 -4.14
C LYS A 134 19.28 2.12 -4.97
N ARG A 135 19.44 3.43 -5.10
CA ARG A 135 20.66 4.00 -5.68
C ARG A 135 21.87 3.57 -4.86
N THR A 136 22.97 3.25 -5.53
CA THR A 136 24.20 2.75 -4.91
C THR A 136 24.75 3.75 -3.90
N ALA A 137 24.75 5.04 -4.23
CA ALA A 137 25.16 6.11 -3.32
C ALA A 137 24.34 6.12 -2.00
N LYS A 138 23.01 5.94 -2.10
CA LYS A 138 22.13 5.92 -0.92
C LYS A 138 22.34 4.66 -0.08
N LYS A 139 22.56 3.51 -0.72
CA LYS A 139 22.90 2.28 0.01
C LYS A 139 24.24 2.43 0.73
N ALA A 140 25.26 2.96 0.07
CA ALA A 140 26.56 3.22 0.68
C ALA A 140 26.45 4.15 1.90
N GLU A 141 25.61 5.19 1.83
CA GLU A 141 25.34 6.08 2.96
C GLU A 141 24.69 5.33 4.15
N ILE A 142 23.69 4.49 3.88
CA ILE A 142 23.04 3.65 4.91
C ILE A 142 24.05 2.70 5.56
N LEU A 143 24.86 2.02 4.74
CA LEU A 143 25.89 1.09 5.22
C LEU A 143 26.95 1.81 6.06
N LYS A 144 27.29 3.06 5.73
CA LYS A 144 28.27 3.85 6.48
C LYS A 144 27.71 4.41 7.78
N LYS A 145 26.48 4.92 7.78
CA LYS A 145 25.92 5.67 8.92
C LYS A 145 25.12 4.80 9.89
N LEU A 146 24.30 3.88 9.38
CA LEU A 146 23.30 3.17 10.18
C LEU A 146 23.77 1.76 10.58
N VAL A 147 24.38 1.02 9.66
CA VAL A 147 24.79 -0.39 9.90
C VAL A 147 25.82 -0.55 11.04
N PRO A 148 26.77 0.37 11.28
CA PRO A 148 27.69 0.24 12.42
C PRO A 148 26.98 0.31 13.79
N LEU A 149 25.82 0.96 13.87
CA LEU A 149 25.03 1.09 15.10
C LEU A 149 24.15 -0.14 15.38
N MET A 150 24.14 -1.13 14.46
CA MET A 150 23.29 -2.31 14.54
C MET A 150 24.06 -3.55 15.05
N PRO A 151 23.37 -4.47 15.76
CA PRO A 151 23.92 -5.80 16.06
C PRO A 151 24.31 -6.57 14.79
N SER A 152 25.37 -7.40 14.87
CA SER A 152 25.94 -8.10 13.70
C SER A 152 24.94 -8.98 12.95
N ASN A 153 24.01 -9.63 13.66
CA ASN A 153 22.97 -10.49 13.06
C ASN A 153 21.91 -9.71 12.26
N ARG A 154 21.83 -8.39 12.40
CA ARG A 154 20.88 -7.52 11.69
C ARG A 154 21.48 -6.83 10.46
N LYS A 155 22.81 -6.90 10.29
CA LYS A 155 23.52 -6.20 9.20
C LYS A 155 23.23 -6.79 7.83
N THR A 156 23.03 -8.11 7.76
CA THR A 156 22.82 -8.88 6.52
C THR A 156 21.66 -8.31 5.68
N PHE A 157 20.55 -7.95 6.33
CA PHE A 157 19.39 -7.35 5.66
C PHE A 157 19.75 -6.12 4.82
N TRP A 158 20.60 -5.24 5.36
CA TRP A 158 21.00 -3.99 4.69
C TRP A 158 22.07 -4.22 3.62
N GLN A 159 22.94 -5.20 3.81
CA GLN A 159 23.98 -5.58 2.85
C GLN A 159 23.37 -6.19 1.58
N ASP A 160 22.31 -6.99 1.74
CA ASP A 160 21.63 -7.71 0.65
C ASP A 160 20.63 -6.84 -0.15
N LEU A 161 20.52 -5.54 0.16
CA LEU A 161 19.66 -4.65 -0.59
C LEU A 161 20.10 -4.55 -2.05
N THR A 162 19.15 -4.81 -2.97
CA THR A 162 19.38 -4.68 -4.41
C THR A 162 19.73 -3.24 -4.79
N GLU A 163 20.77 -3.07 -5.59
CA GLU A 163 21.22 -1.79 -6.12
C GLU A 163 20.66 -1.56 -7.52
N ASN A 164 20.30 -0.31 -7.83
CA ASN A 164 19.86 0.11 -9.15
C ASN A 164 20.00 1.64 -9.26
N GLU A 165 20.89 2.11 -10.14
CA GLU A 165 21.15 3.53 -10.38
C GLU A 165 19.94 4.29 -10.92
N SER A 166 19.10 3.61 -11.72
CA SER A 166 17.87 4.18 -12.26
C SER A 166 16.75 4.30 -11.21
N SER A 167 16.99 3.86 -9.96
CA SER A 167 16.02 4.03 -8.89
C SER A 167 15.84 5.51 -8.57
N VAL A 168 14.61 5.99 -8.64
CA VAL A 168 14.23 7.29 -8.04
C VAL A 168 13.88 7.05 -6.57
N ASP A 169 14.00 8.05 -5.70
CA ASP A 169 13.43 7.94 -4.35
C ASP A 169 11.90 8.05 -4.40
N LEU A 170 11.20 7.43 -3.46
CA LEU A 170 9.73 7.57 -3.37
C LEU A 170 9.32 8.78 -2.53
N ILE A 171 10.27 9.43 -1.87
CA ILE A 171 10.00 10.54 -0.97
C ILE A 171 10.97 11.65 -1.35
N THR A 172 10.42 12.74 -1.87
CA THR A 172 11.18 13.94 -2.18
C THR A 172 10.58 15.08 -1.36
N GLY A 173 11.38 15.73 -0.51
CA GLY A 173 10.90 16.86 0.31
C GLY A 173 9.81 16.50 1.34
N GLY A 174 9.77 15.26 1.82
CA GLY A 174 8.77 14.80 2.80
C GLY A 174 7.40 14.46 2.20
N GLN A 175 7.23 14.59 0.89
CA GLN A 175 6.03 14.14 0.19
C GLN A 175 6.31 12.82 -0.52
N PHE A 176 5.35 11.90 -0.42
CA PHE A 176 5.34 10.67 -1.18
C PHE A 176 5.14 11.02 -2.66
N ASP A 177 6.11 10.67 -3.50
CA ASP A 177 6.03 10.77 -4.95
C ASP A 177 5.53 9.42 -5.47
N PRO A 178 4.23 9.30 -5.83
CA PRO A 178 3.70 8.07 -6.38
C PRO A 178 4.38 7.82 -7.74
N CYS A 179 5.32 6.88 -7.75
CA CYS A 179 5.84 6.29 -8.98
C CYS A 179 4.71 5.67 -9.81
#